data_AF-A0A8X8W7Q1-F1
#
_entry.id   AF-A0A8X8W7Q1-F1
#
_cell.length_a   1.000
_cell.length_b   1.000
_cell.length_c   1.000
_cell.angle_alpha   90.00
_cell.angle_beta   90.00
_cell.angle_gamma   90.00
#
_symmetry.space_group_name_H-M   'P 1'
#
loop_
_entity.id
_entity.type
_entity.pdbx_description
1 polymer ?
#
loop_
_entity_poly.entity_id
_entity_poly.type
_entity_poly.pdbx_seq_one_letter_code
_entity_poly.pdbx_strand_id
1 'polypeptide(L)'
;MVATELRERGITADYYHADMDVHAREKVHTRWSNSKLQVIVGTLVVVRFVVHHSLSKSMETYYQSGRAGRDGLPSECLLYFRPADVPRQSSMVFYENAGLPNLYDIVRYCLSKQQCRRGAIFKHFAEPLRDCNGMCDNCASNNEFKELDVSDHAKFVVSMLQEILEKEQRATMLQLVDKMKIRNKDMDPVLKKEQMEQLIVQLVVDRVLLFRLCVALLVEVDFSENFYHLPVTLAPLVQKEEFQHTPYTTNAYVTVGPLAKQVLHGKKAVKLEVRSGQKSSLTNLKSNKRSRSSGLEFKLDELRKELASLDGGIFPHSVLSTQQISVLSEKKPESMEELEKMIGKVKAEKYGEKILDEIKSYEPKNEIEEEPSVKKNKKPLVVIESSEDEA
;
A
#
# COMPACT_ATOMS: atom_id res chain seq x y z
N MET A 1 1.29 15.32 11.60
CA MET A 1 1.89 13.97 11.41
C MET A 1 0.85 12.90 11.69
N VAL A 2 0.79 11.84 10.87
CA VAL A 2 -0.28 10.80 10.93
C VAL A 2 -0.45 10.20 12.34
N ALA A 3 0.62 9.84 13.04
CA ALA A 3 0.52 9.26 14.39
C ALA A 3 -0.10 10.21 15.43
N THR A 4 0.06 11.53 15.26
CA THR A 4 -0.55 12.54 16.15
C THR A 4 -2.02 12.75 15.81
N GLU A 5 -2.37 12.85 14.52
CA GLU A 5 -3.75 12.98 14.05
C GLU A 5 -4.62 11.76 14.45
N LEU A 6 -4.04 10.56 14.43
CA LEU A 6 -4.69 9.36 14.96
C LEU A 6 -4.98 9.48 16.48
N ARG A 7 -4.05 10.03 17.27
CA ARG A 7 -4.23 10.26 18.71
C ARG A 7 -5.27 11.33 19.02
N GLU A 8 -5.28 12.42 18.26
CA GLU A 8 -6.31 13.48 18.35
C GLU A 8 -7.71 12.91 18.06
N ARG A 9 -7.81 11.93 17.15
CA ARG A 9 -9.04 11.17 16.85
C ARG A 9 -9.32 10.01 17.83
N GLY A 10 -8.55 9.91 18.93
CA GLY A 10 -8.77 8.95 20.02
C GLY A 10 -8.18 7.55 19.80
N ILE A 11 -7.35 7.34 18.78
CA ILE A 11 -6.72 6.05 18.47
C ILE A 11 -5.36 5.97 19.17
N THR A 12 -5.08 4.87 19.86
CA THR A 12 -3.78 4.65 20.54
C THR A 12 -2.68 4.34 19.52
N ALA A 13 -2.12 5.38 18.91
CA ALA A 13 -1.10 5.31 17.88
C ALA A 13 0.26 5.86 18.34
N ASP A 14 1.34 5.30 17.77
CA ASP A 14 2.68 5.89 17.85
C ASP A 14 3.47 5.73 16.54
N TYR A 15 4.61 6.40 16.43
CA TYR A 15 5.50 6.34 15.28
C TYR A 15 6.72 5.44 15.51
N TYR A 16 7.28 4.87 14.44
CA TYR A 16 8.46 4.01 14.50
C TYR A 16 9.34 4.16 13.23
N HIS A 17 10.49 4.84 13.36
CA HIS A 17 11.48 5.01 12.28
C HIS A 17 12.92 4.97 12.82
N ALA A 18 13.91 4.94 11.93
CA ALA A 18 15.32 4.70 12.27
C ALA A 18 15.95 5.80 13.16
N ASP A 19 15.56 7.05 12.91
CA ASP A 19 16.10 8.27 13.54
C ASP A 19 15.59 8.49 14.98
N MET A 20 14.74 7.58 15.47
CA MET A 20 14.33 7.55 16.86
C MET A 20 15.43 7.00 17.77
N ASP A 21 15.55 7.59 18.95
CA ASP A 21 16.35 7.05 20.05
C ASP A 21 16.07 5.56 20.32
N VAL A 22 17.07 4.84 20.82
CA VAL A 22 17.03 3.41 21.08
C VAL A 22 15.98 3.08 22.14
N HIS A 23 15.96 3.80 23.26
CA HIS A 23 14.98 3.59 24.33
C HIS A 23 13.58 4.03 23.90
N ALA A 24 13.46 5.07 23.06
CA ALA A 24 12.17 5.44 22.45
C ALA A 24 11.60 4.32 21.56
N ARG A 25 12.42 3.69 20.71
CA ARG A 25 12.03 2.54 19.88
C ARG A 25 11.66 1.32 20.72
N GLU A 26 12.47 0.99 21.72
CA GLU A 26 12.21 -0.11 22.65
C GLU A 26 10.90 0.07 23.43
N LYS A 27 10.63 1.30 23.90
CA LYS A 27 9.39 1.66 24.60
C LYS A 27 8.15 1.56 23.69
N VAL A 28 8.26 1.92 22.41
CA VAL A 28 7.18 1.76 21.42
C VAL A 28 6.95 0.28 21.11
N HIS A 29 8.00 -0.50 20.85
CA HIS A 29 7.92 -1.94 20.62
C HIS A 29 7.30 -2.69 21.82
N THR A 30 7.75 -2.37 23.04
CA THR A 30 7.23 -2.98 24.28
C THR A 30 5.76 -2.61 24.55
N ARG A 31 5.32 -1.40 24.18
CA ARG A 31 3.89 -1.02 24.25
C ARG A 31 3.05 -1.76 23.21
N TRP A 32 3.57 -1.94 21.99
CA TRP A 32 2.90 -2.68 20.92
C TRP A 32 2.70 -4.16 21.26
N SER A 33 3.78 -4.87 21.60
CA SER A 33 3.74 -6.31 21.86
C SER A 33 2.92 -6.69 23.11
N ASN A 34 2.72 -5.73 24.02
CA ASN A 34 1.80 -5.83 25.17
C ASN A 34 0.39 -5.27 24.89
N SER A 35 0.01 -5.07 23.63
CA SER A 35 -1.32 -4.58 23.19
C SER A 35 -1.74 -3.21 23.76
N LYS A 36 -0.79 -2.37 24.17
CA LYS A 36 -1.02 -0.99 24.68
C LYS A 36 -0.97 0.07 23.56
N LEU A 37 -0.80 -0.36 22.31
CA LEU A 37 -0.91 0.43 21.09
C LEU A 37 -1.77 -0.34 20.09
N GLN A 38 -2.68 0.36 19.42
CA GLN A 38 -3.56 -0.20 18.38
C GLN A 38 -2.98 0.02 16.98
N VAL A 39 -2.16 1.04 16.79
CA VAL A 39 -1.50 1.37 15.51
C VAL A 39 -0.03 1.75 15.76
N ILE A 40 0.87 1.26 14.91
CA ILE A 40 2.19 1.86 14.72
C ILE A 40 2.28 2.40 13.29
N VAL A 41 2.71 3.65 13.17
CA VAL A 41 3.08 4.30 11.91
C VAL A 41 4.58 4.09 11.70
N GLY A 42 4.95 2.99 11.04
CA GLY A 42 6.36 2.60 10.87
C GLY A 42 6.56 1.20 10.32
N THR A 43 7.82 0.78 10.19
CA THR A 43 8.21 -0.51 9.60
C THR A 43 8.30 -1.63 10.66
N LEU A 44 7.18 -2.30 10.94
CA LEU A 44 7.10 -3.49 11.80
C LEU A 44 6.31 -4.63 11.13
N VAL A 45 6.36 -5.83 11.73
CA VAL A 45 5.82 -7.07 11.16
C VAL A 45 4.96 -7.84 12.18
N VAL A 46 4.08 -8.72 11.69
CA VAL A 46 3.02 -9.43 12.44
C VAL A 46 1.91 -8.49 12.91
N VAL A 47 0.94 -8.25 12.02
CA VAL A 47 -0.23 -7.38 12.24
C VAL A 47 -1.50 -7.98 11.63
N ARG A 48 -2.67 -7.46 12.02
CA ARG A 48 -3.98 -7.80 11.42
C ARG A 48 -4.29 -7.04 10.14
N PHE A 49 -3.78 -5.82 10.01
CA PHE A 49 -3.90 -5.02 8.80
C PHE A 49 -2.63 -4.21 8.55
N VAL A 50 -2.27 -3.99 7.29
CA VAL A 50 -1.22 -3.03 6.88
C VAL A 50 -1.87 -1.99 5.97
N VAL A 51 -1.57 -0.71 6.21
CA VAL A 51 -1.95 0.40 5.34
C VAL A 51 -0.68 1.08 4.83
N HIS A 52 -0.38 0.93 3.54
CA HIS A 52 0.61 1.77 2.88
C HIS A 52 -0.03 3.14 2.63
N HIS A 53 0.33 4.13 3.44
CA HIS A 53 -0.11 5.52 3.30
C HIS A 53 0.35 6.16 1.98
N SER A 54 1.45 5.67 1.41
CA SER A 54 2.07 6.17 0.18
C SER A 54 2.55 5.00 -0.67
N LEU A 55 2.68 5.24 -1.97
CA LEU A 55 3.18 4.27 -2.95
C LEU A 55 4.52 3.63 -2.50
N SER A 56 4.58 2.31 -2.46
CA SER A 56 5.80 1.56 -2.15
C SER A 56 6.86 1.75 -3.25
N LYS A 57 8.16 1.62 -2.92
CA LYS A 57 9.26 1.71 -3.90
C LYS A 57 9.20 0.64 -5.00
N SER A 58 8.69 -0.54 -4.68
CA SER A 58 8.65 -1.68 -5.60
C SER A 58 7.59 -2.71 -5.21
N MET A 59 7.36 -3.70 -6.08
CA MET A 59 6.49 -4.85 -5.79
C MET A 59 7.02 -5.69 -4.62
N GLU A 60 8.33 -5.87 -4.49
CA GLU A 60 8.93 -6.62 -3.37
C GLU A 60 8.74 -5.88 -2.05
N THR A 61 8.91 -4.57 -2.06
CA THR A 61 8.68 -3.69 -0.90
C THR A 61 7.22 -3.77 -0.46
N TYR A 62 6.28 -3.77 -1.42
CA TYR A 62 4.86 -3.96 -1.15
C TYR A 62 4.55 -5.37 -0.64
N TYR A 63 5.05 -6.42 -1.30
CA TYR A 63 4.81 -7.83 -0.94
C TYR A 63 5.32 -8.19 0.46
N GLN A 64 6.37 -7.52 0.95
CA GLN A 64 6.83 -7.69 2.33
C GLN A 64 5.79 -7.28 3.40
N SER A 65 4.75 -6.50 3.05
CA SER A 65 3.59 -6.29 3.94
C SER A 65 2.68 -7.53 4.10
N GLY A 66 2.79 -8.50 3.19
CA GLY A 66 2.19 -9.85 3.31
C GLY A 66 2.73 -10.69 4.48
N ARG A 67 3.55 -10.10 5.37
CA ARG A 67 3.89 -10.62 6.70
C ARG A 67 2.79 -10.39 7.75
N ALA A 68 1.70 -9.71 7.39
CA ALA A 68 0.42 -9.83 8.10
C ALA A 68 -0.11 -11.28 8.04
N GLY A 69 -0.95 -11.70 8.99
CA GLY A 69 -1.60 -13.02 8.92
C GLY A 69 -0.69 -14.25 9.14
N ARG A 70 0.45 -14.11 9.82
CA ARG A 70 1.38 -15.23 10.12
C ARG A 70 0.81 -16.37 10.99
N ASP A 71 -0.34 -16.14 11.62
CA ASP A 71 -1.15 -17.13 12.36
C ASP A 71 -2.21 -17.83 11.47
N GLY A 72 -2.17 -17.61 10.15
CA GLY A 72 -3.13 -18.16 9.18
C GLY A 72 -4.49 -17.47 9.17
N LEU A 73 -4.74 -16.49 10.06
CA LEU A 73 -6.03 -15.80 10.15
C LEU A 73 -6.13 -14.67 9.10
N PRO A 74 -7.35 -14.42 8.55
CA PRO A 74 -7.60 -13.33 7.61
C PRO A 74 -7.00 -12.00 8.09
N SER A 75 -6.32 -11.32 7.18
CA SER A 75 -5.60 -10.08 7.43
C SER A 75 -5.62 -9.23 6.16
N GLU A 76 -5.69 -7.90 6.31
CA GLU A 76 -5.94 -6.99 5.19
C GLU A 76 -4.69 -6.18 4.83
N CYS A 77 -4.40 -6.03 3.53
CA CYS A 77 -3.36 -5.13 3.03
C CYS A 77 -4.01 -4.08 2.13
N LEU A 78 -3.91 -2.81 2.55
CA LEU A 78 -4.42 -1.66 1.83
C LEU A 78 -3.23 -0.81 1.37
N LEU A 79 -3.35 -0.20 0.19
CA LEU A 79 -2.40 0.77 -0.33
C LEU A 79 -3.16 1.95 -0.90
N TYR A 80 -2.88 3.15 -0.39
CA TYR A 80 -3.36 4.39 -0.98
C TYR A 80 -2.45 4.77 -2.14
N PHE A 81 -3.02 4.82 -3.34
CA PHE A 81 -2.34 5.23 -4.57
C PHE A 81 -2.98 6.50 -5.10
N ARG A 82 -2.15 7.51 -5.36
CA ARG A 82 -2.51 8.68 -6.17
C ARG A 82 -1.48 8.79 -7.30
N PRO A 83 -1.86 9.05 -8.56
CA PRO A 83 -0.88 9.21 -9.64
C PRO A 83 0.13 10.34 -9.35
N ALA A 84 -0.31 11.41 -8.68
CA ALA A 84 0.53 12.53 -8.24
C ALA A 84 1.65 12.17 -7.24
N ASP A 85 1.62 10.99 -6.58
CA ASP A 85 2.73 10.52 -5.74
C ASP A 85 3.88 9.90 -6.56
N VAL A 86 3.62 9.48 -7.82
CA VAL A 86 4.61 8.79 -8.67
C VAL A 86 5.86 9.63 -8.95
N PRO A 87 5.80 10.92 -9.34
CA PRO A 87 7.01 11.70 -9.64
C PRO A 87 7.91 11.89 -8.41
N ARG A 88 7.32 12.01 -7.21
CA ARG A 88 8.04 12.04 -5.93
C ARG A 88 8.71 10.68 -5.66
N GLN A 89 7.99 9.58 -5.90
CA GLN A 89 8.54 8.24 -5.71
C GLN A 89 9.69 7.95 -6.69
N SER A 90 9.54 8.33 -7.97
CA SER A 90 10.59 8.22 -8.99
C SER A 90 11.86 8.98 -8.59
N SER A 91 11.70 10.18 -8.02
CA SER A 91 12.82 10.97 -7.48
C SER A 91 13.59 10.24 -6.36
N MET A 92 12.89 9.48 -5.51
CA MET A 92 13.48 8.77 -4.35
C MET A 92 14.07 7.39 -4.69
N VAL A 93 13.72 6.79 -5.84
CA VAL A 93 14.33 5.53 -6.34
C VAL A 93 15.35 5.77 -7.44
N PHE A 94 15.57 7.02 -7.86
CA PHE A 94 16.39 7.34 -9.03
C PHE A 94 17.83 6.82 -8.93
N TYR A 95 18.46 6.99 -7.77
CA TYR A 95 19.83 6.57 -7.52
C TYR A 95 19.95 5.07 -7.18
N GLU A 96 18.84 4.32 -7.17
CA GLU A 96 18.81 2.89 -6.88
C GLU A 96 18.94 2.07 -8.17
N ASN A 97 19.80 1.05 -8.16
CA ASN A 97 19.95 0.14 -9.30
C ASN A 97 18.60 -0.53 -9.62
N ALA A 98 18.12 -0.34 -10.85
CA ALA A 98 16.78 -0.73 -11.32
C ALA A 98 15.58 -0.15 -10.55
N GLY A 99 15.77 0.88 -9.71
CA GLY A 99 14.71 1.49 -8.89
C GLY A 99 13.51 1.98 -9.71
N LEU A 100 13.75 2.68 -10.83
CA LEU A 100 12.69 3.16 -11.72
C LEU A 100 11.87 2.03 -12.39
N PRO A 101 12.47 1.01 -13.04
CA PRO A 101 11.76 -0.20 -13.45
C PRO A 101 10.88 -0.81 -12.35
N ASN A 102 11.46 -1.06 -11.17
CA ASN A 102 10.80 -1.72 -10.05
C ASN A 102 9.61 -0.89 -9.51
N LEU A 103 9.73 0.44 -9.52
CA LEU A 103 8.65 1.38 -9.23
C LEU A 103 7.55 1.31 -10.29
N TYR A 104 7.91 1.30 -11.58
CA TYR A 104 6.92 1.25 -12.64
C TYR A 104 6.11 -0.06 -12.64
N ASP A 105 6.63 -1.16 -12.09
CA ASP A 105 5.85 -2.40 -11.89
C ASP A 105 4.81 -2.32 -10.76
N ILE A 106 5.14 -1.69 -9.61
CA ILE A 106 4.12 -1.43 -8.57
C ILE A 106 3.13 -0.34 -9.01
N VAL A 107 3.51 0.60 -9.88
CA VAL A 107 2.58 1.54 -10.52
C VAL A 107 1.63 0.81 -11.48
N ARG A 108 2.12 -0.09 -12.35
CA ARG A 108 1.27 -0.95 -13.21
C ARG A 108 0.24 -1.73 -12.38
N TYR A 109 0.69 -2.30 -11.26
CA TYR A 109 -0.19 -2.98 -10.30
C TYR A 109 -1.28 -2.05 -9.75
N CYS A 110 -0.95 -0.82 -9.35
CA CYS A 110 -1.93 0.14 -8.82
C CYS A 110 -2.92 0.67 -9.87
N LEU A 111 -2.45 0.85 -11.11
CA LEU A 111 -3.26 1.34 -12.22
C LEU A 111 -4.32 0.32 -12.62
N SER A 112 -3.99 -0.96 -12.75
CA SER A 112 -4.99 -1.97 -13.19
C SER A 112 -6.15 -2.13 -12.20
N LYS A 113 -7.36 -2.15 -12.73
CA LYS A 113 -8.64 -2.36 -12.04
C LYS A 113 -9.29 -3.71 -12.41
N GLN A 114 -8.85 -4.34 -13.50
CA GLN A 114 -9.37 -5.64 -13.96
C GLN A 114 -8.49 -6.83 -13.55
N GLN A 115 -7.17 -6.68 -13.46
CA GLN A 115 -6.29 -7.82 -13.17
C GLN A 115 -6.36 -8.23 -11.69
N CYS A 116 -6.51 -9.53 -11.41
CA CYS A 116 -6.42 -10.10 -10.07
C CYS A 116 -5.12 -9.69 -9.37
N ARG A 117 -5.22 -9.05 -8.19
CA ARG A 117 -4.05 -8.59 -7.41
C ARG A 117 -3.08 -9.72 -7.07
N ARG A 118 -3.60 -10.90 -6.70
CA ARG A 118 -2.77 -12.08 -6.42
C ARG A 118 -2.10 -12.61 -7.69
N GLY A 119 -2.82 -12.63 -8.81
CA GLY A 119 -2.27 -13.04 -10.11
C GLY A 119 -1.14 -12.13 -10.59
N ALA A 120 -1.25 -10.81 -10.36
CA ALA A 120 -0.18 -9.86 -10.64
C ALA A 120 1.07 -10.11 -9.76
N ILE A 121 0.88 -10.37 -8.46
CA ILE A 121 1.98 -10.72 -7.54
C ILE A 121 2.64 -12.04 -7.95
N PHE A 122 1.88 -13.11 -8.21
CA PHE A 122 2.44 -14.39 -8.64
C PHE A 122 3.22 -14.25 -9.95
N LYS A 123 2.67 -13.50 -10.94
CA LYS A 123 3.37 -13.21 -12.20
C LYS A 123 4.69 -12.47 -11.97
N HIS A 124 4.74 -11.52 -11.03
CA HIS A 124 5.97 -10.77 -10.70
C HIS A 124 7.07 -11.67 -10.16
N PHE A 125 6.72 -12.60 -9.26
CA PHE A 125 7.68 -13.56 -8.68
C PHE A 125 7.87 -14.85 -9.51
N ALA A 126 7.31 -14.92 -10.72
CA ALA A 126 7.26 -16.12 -11.56
C ALA A 126 6.68 -17.37 -10.85
N GLU A 127 5.82 -17.17 -9.85
CA GLU A 127 5.11 -18.24 -9.16
C GLU A 127 3.96 -18.82 -10.01
N PRO A 128 3.59 -20.10 -9.83
CA PRO A 128 2.38 -20.66 -10.44
C PRO A 128 1.13 -19.93 -9.93
N LEU A 129 0.25 -19.57 -10.87
CA LEU A 129 -1.00 -18.89 -10.56
C LEU A 129 -1.89 -19.78 -9.67
N ARG A 130 -2.45 -19.17 -8.62
CA ARG A 130 -3.41 -19.79 -7.69
C ARG A 130 -4.67 -18.93 -7.62
N ASP A 131 -5.82 -19.55 -7.35
CA ASP A 131 -7.10 -18.84 -7.27
C ASP A 131 -7.07 -17.73 -6.20
N CYS A 132 -7.76 -16.64 -6.51
CA CYS A 132 -8.00 -15.55 -5.57
C CYS A 132 -9.10 -15.89 -4.55
N ASN A 133 -10.09 -16.72 -4.91
CA ASN A 133 -11.31 -16.96 -4.13
C ASN A 133 -12.02 -15.64 -3.74
N GLY A 134 -11.99 -14.64 -4.62
CA GLY A 134 -12.54 -13.29 -4.34
C GLY A 134 -11.75 -12.44 -3.34
N MET A 135 -10.59 -12.89 -2.83
CA MET A 135 -9.84 -12.25 -1.74
C MET A 135 -9.00 -11.03 -2.15
N CYS A 136 -9.43 -10.24 -3.14
CA CYS A 136 -8.87 -8.92 -3.44
C CYS A 136 -9.91 -8.00 -4.08
N ASP A 137 -9.70 -6.69 -3.97
CA ASP A 137 -10.58 -5.64 -4.51
C ASP A 137 -11.02 -5.90 -5.96
N ASN A 138 -10.09 -6.16 -6.88
CA ASN A 138 -10.40 -6.39 -8.29
C ASN A 138 -11.23 -7.67 -8.54
N CYS A 139 -11.16 -8.68 -7.67
CA CYS A 139 -11.94 -9.92 -7.78
C CYS A 139 -13.24 -9.93 -6.96
N ALA A 140 -13.34 -9.07 -5.94
CA ALA A 140 -14.57 -8.84 -5.17
C ALA A 140 -15.46 -7.76 -5.81
N SER A 141 -14.88 -6.90 -6.65
CA SER A 141 -15.54 -5.81 -7.36
C SER A 141 -16.42 -6.33 -8.49
N ASN A 142 -17.75 -6.32 -8.29
CA ASN A 142 -18.73 -6.50 -9.37
C ASN A 142 -18.91 -5.24 -10.25
N ASN A 143 -17.82 -4.50 -10.48
CA ASN A 143 -17.81 -3.35 -11.39
C ASN A 143 -17.28 -3.80 -12.75
N GLU A 144 -18.08 -3.62 -13.80
CA GLU A 144 -17.56 -3.58 -15.15
C GLU A 144 -16.56 -2.42 -15.30
N PHE A 145 -15.43 -2.69 -15.93
CA PHE A 145 -14.53 -1.68 -16.48
C PHE A 145 -14.58 -1.76 -18.00
N LYS A 146 -14.30 -0.63 -18.66
CA LYS A 146 -14.24 -0.51 -20.11
C LYS A 146 -12.91 0.12 -20.48
N GLU A 147 -12.29 -0.36 -21.54
CA GLU A 147 -11.15 0.31 -22.14
C GLU A 147 -11.65 1.55 -22.90
N LEU A 148 -11.22 2.73 -22.47
CA LEU A 148 -11.47 3.99 -23.15
C LEU A 148 -10.25 4.31 -24.03
N ASP A 149 -10.44 4.44 -25.34
CA ASP A 149 -9.37 4.93 -26.21
C ASP A 149 -9.14 6.42 -25.92
N VAL A 150 -7.88 6.76 -25.65
CA VAL A 150 -7.42 8.12 -25.35
C VAL A 150 -6.16 8.44 -26.17
N SER A 151 -5.99 7.77 -27.31
CA SER A 151 -4.84 7.94 -28.21
C SER A 151 -4.67 9.39 -28.67
N ASP A 152 -5.76 10.12 -28.94
CA ASP A 152 -5.69 11.53 -29.33
C ASP A 152 -5.33 12.47 -28.16
N HIS A 153 -5.77 12.15 -26.94
CA HIS A 153 -5.29 12.83 -25.73
C HIS A 153 -3.79 12.59 -25.52
N ALA A 154 -3.30 11.37 -25.77
CA ALA A 154 -1.88 11.05 -25.71
C ALA A 154 -1.06 11.76 -26.79
N LYS A 155 -1.55 11.84 -28.04
CA LYS A 155 -0.94 12.67 -29.10
C LYS A 155 -0.85 14.13 -28.68
N PHE A 156 -1.96 14.69 -28.20
CA PHE A 156 -2.02 16.09 -27.75
C PHE A 156 -1.03 16.38 -26.62
N VAL A 157 -0.94 15.51 -25.58
CA VAL A 157 0.03 15.67 -24.49
C VAL A 157 1.47 15.62 -24.99
N VAL A 158 1.79 14.74 -25.94
CA VAL A 158 3.14 14.66 -26.53
C VAL A 158 3.45 15.91 -27.36
N SER A 159 2.56 16.35 -28.25
CA SER A 159 2.76 17.55 -29.06
C SER A 159 2.88 18.82 -28.21
N MET A 160 2.03 18.98 -27.20
CA MET A 160 2.11 20.08 -26.23
C MET A 160 3.44 20.07 -25.47
N LEU A 161 3.99 18.90 -25.14
CA LEU A 161 5.29 18.80 -24.50
C LEU A 161 6.45 19.11 -25.46
N GLN A 162 6.35 18.73 -26.73
CA GLN A 162 7.33 19.16 -27.74
C GLN A 162 7.37 20.68 -27.87
N GLU A 163 6.21 21.32 -28.03
CA GLU A 163 6.09 22.79 -28.07
C GLU A 163 6.67 23.51 -26.84
N ILE A 164 6.62 22.88 -25.67
CA ILE A 164 7.20 23.41 -24.42
C ILE A 164 8.73 23.31 -24.47
N LEU A 165 9.26 22.16 -24.87
CA LEU A 165 10.70 21.90 -24.96
C LEU A 165 11.38 22.69 -26.09
N GLU A 166 10.69 22.91 -27.21
CA GLU A 166 11.14 23.76 -28.33
C GLU A 166 11.27 25.24 -27.95
N LYS A 167 10.54 25.66 -26.90
CA LYS A 167 10.62 27.02 -26.31
C LYS A 167 11.58 27.07 -25.11
N GLU A 168 12.42 26.05 -24.95
CA GLU A 168 13.33 25.80 -23.82
C GLU A 168 12.66 25.76 -22.42
N GLN A 169 11.33 25.65 -22.38
CA GLN A 169 10.56 25.59 -21.15
C GLN A 169 10.51 24.15 -20.59
N ARG A 170 10.14 24.05 -19.31
CA ARG A 170 9.97 22.78 -18.59
C ARG A 170 8.57 22.72 -17.99
N ALA A 171 8.03 21.51 -17.85
CA ALA A 171 6.74 21.29 -17.20
C ALA A 171 6.83 20.07 -16.26
N THR A 172 6.26 20.19 -15.06
CA THR A 172 5.98 19.05 -14.18
C THR A 172 4.73 18.30 -14.66
N MET A 173 4.50 17.09 -14.11
CA MET A 173 3.28 16.33 -14.37
C MET A 173 2.01 17.17 -14.14
N LEU A 174 1.92 17.88 -13.01
CA LEU A 174 0.75 18.68 -12.66
C LEU A 174 0.56 19.86 -13.63
N GLN A 175 1.64 20.54 -14.00
CA GLN A 175 1.60 21.63 -15.00
C GLN A 175 1.14 21.14 -16.38
N LEU A 176 1.44 19.89 -16.76
CA LEU A 176 0.89 19.28 -17.96
C LEU A 176 -0.61 18.96 -17.82
N VAL A 177 -1.08 18.46 -16.66
CA VAL A 177 -2.51 18.27 -16.40
C VAL A 177 -3.28 19.59 -16.49
N ASP A 178 -2.77 20.67 -15.89
CA ASP A 178 -3.45 21.97 -15.89
C ASP A 178 -3.47 22.62 -17.28
N LYS A 179 -2.38 22.50 -18.07
CA LYS A 179 -2.39 22.92 -19.49
C LYS A 179 -3.34 22.04 -20.33
N MET A 180 -3.37 20.72 -20.09
CA MET A 180 -4.26 19.80 -20.78
C MET A 180 -5.74 20.11 -20.50
N LYS A 181 -6.09 20.40 -19.24
CA LYS A 181 -7.44 20.77 -18.77
C LYS A 181 -8.08 21.94 -19.56
N ILE A 182 -7.27 22.82 -20.15
CA ILE A 182 -7.73 23.93 -20.99
C ILE A 182 -8.29 23.40 -22.33
N ARG A 183 -7.54 22.53 -23.03
CA ARG A 183 -7.87 21.97 -24.35
C ARG A 183 -8.76 20.73 -24.29
N ASN A 184 -8.75 19.99 -23.19
CA ASN A 184 -9.56 18.80 -22.92
C ASN A 184 -11.08 19.05 -22.95
N LYS A 185 -11.53 20.31 -23.01
CA LYS A 185 -12.93 20.67 -23.28
C LYS A 185 -13.36 20.44 -24.72
N ASP A 186 -12.42 20.53 -25.65
CA ASP A 186 -12.64 20.45 -27.11
C ASP A 186 -12.35 19.03 -27.65
N MET A 187 -12.19 18.05 -26.74
CA MET A 187 -11.81 16.67 -27.04
C MET A 187 -12.87 15.69 -26.53
N ASP A 188 -13.17 14.67 -27.32
CA ASP A 188 -13.99 13.52 -26.92
C ASP A 188 -13.08 12.31 -26.71
N PRO A 189 -13.20 11.54 -25.61
CA PRO A 189 -14.00 11.79 -24.41
C PRO A 189 -13.35 12.79 -23.43
N VAL A 190 -14.11 13.78 -22.95
CA VAL A 190 -13.65 14.78 -21.96
C VAL A 190 -13.21 14.09 -20.65
N LEU A 191 -11.91 14.14 -20.34
CA LEU A 191 -11.34 13.46 -19.15
C LEU A 191 -11.45 14.31 -17.87
N LYS A 192 -11.62 13.65 -16.71
CA LYS A 192 -11.51 14.27 -15.37
C LYS A 192 -10.05 14.47 -14.96
N LYS A 193 -9.78 15.32 -13.95
CA LYS A 193 -8.42 15.55 -13.38
C LYS A 193 -7.69 14.24 -13.09
N GLU A 194 -8.33 13.34 -12.34
CA GLU A 194 -7.78 12.02 -12.00
C GLU A 194 -7.44 11.17 -13.25
N GLN A 195 -8.26 11.23 -14.30
CA GLN A 195 -8.02 10.48 -15.55
C GLN A 195 -6.89 11.09 -16.38
N MET A 196 -6.74 12.42 -16.38
CA MET A 196 -5.59 13.09 -17.00
C MET A 196 -4.29 12.80 -16.24
N GLU A 197 -4.34 12.75 -14.90
CA GLU A 197 -3.22 12.32 -14.06
C GLU A 197 -2.84 10.85 -14.32
N GLN A 198 -3.83 9.95 -14.38
CA GLN A 198 -3.64 8.54 -14.74
C GLN A 198 -3.08 8.39 -16.16
N LEU A 199 -3.52 9.20 -17.13
CA LEU A 199 -2.97 9.21 -18.48
C LEU A 199 -1.48 9.53 -18.47
N ILE A 200 -1.05 10.62 -17.84
CA ILE A 200 0.36 11.01 -17.84
C ILE A 200 1.24 9.94 -17.17
N VAL A 201 0.78 9.37 -16.05
CA VAL A 201 1.50 8.26 -15.39
C VAL A 201 1.54 7.01 -16.27
N GLN A 202 0.44 6.64 -16.93
CA GLN A 202 0.42 5.53 -17.89
C GLN A 202 1.42 5.78 -19.03
N LEU A 203 1.48 6.99 -19.60
CA LEU A 203 2.42 7.34 -20.66
C LEU A 203 3.89 7.29 -20.22
N VAL A 204 4.21 7.60 -18.96
CA VAL A 204 5.56 7.40 -18.38
C VAL A 204 5.86 5.90 -18.25
N VAL A 205 4.95 5.15 -17.64
CA VAL A 205 5.05 3.68 -17.49
C VAL A 205 5.19 2.96 -18.84
N ASP A 206 4.61 3.52 -19.90
CA ASP A 206 4.66 3.07 -21.29
C ASP A 206 5.87 3.57 -22.09
N ARG A 207 6.79 4.33 -21.48
CA ARG A 207 7.96 4.97 -22.13
C ARG A 207 7.61 5.86 -23.34
N VAL A 208 6.40 6.41 -23.33
CA VAL A 208 5.95 7.48 -24.25
C VAL A 208 6.39 8.85 -23.71
N LEU A 209 6.35 9.00 -22.39
CA LEU A 209 6.96 10.08 -21.63
C LEU A 209 8.05 9.51 -20.70
N LEU A 210 8.90 10.37 -20.14
CA LEU A 210 9.90 10.05 -19.11
C LEU A 210 10.01 11.24 -18.13
N PHE A 211 10.60 11.06 -16.95
CA PHE A 211 10.96 12.21 -16.09
C PHE A 211 12.37 12.76 -16.42
N ARG A 212 12.59 14.07 -16.23
CA ARG A 212 13.83 14.80 -16.57
C ARG A 212 14.50 15.67 -15.46
N LEU A 213 15.84 15.65 -15.45
CA LEU A 213 16.88 16.23 -14.56
C LEU A 213 17.53 17.32 -15.37
N CYS A 214 18.12 18.26 -14.64
CA CYS A 214 19.31 18.93 -15.11
C CYS A 214 20.23 19.03 -13.90
N VAL A 215 21.24 18.16 -13.80
CA VAL A 215 22.36 18.45 -12.90
C VAL A 215 23.03 19.70 -13.45
N ALA A 216 23.12 20.76 -12.66
CA ALA A 216 24.11 21.80 -12.90
C ALA A 216 25.48 21.26 -12.43
N LEU A 217 26.05 20.31 -13.18
CA LEU A 217 27.42 19.87 -12.95
C LEU A 217 28.36 20.95 -13.47
N LEU A 218 28.72 21.88 -12.59
CA LEU A 218 29.82 22.81 -12.76
C LEU A 218 31.13 22.02 -12.79
N VAL A 219 31.48 21.49 -13.98
CA VAL A 219 32.84 21.03 -14.27
C VAL A 219 33.20 21.44 -15.69
N GLU A 220 33.83 22.61 -15.81
CA GLU A 220 34.70 22.90 -16.93
C GLU A 220 35.92 21.98 -16.79
N VAL A 221 35.92 20.82 -17.47
CA VAL A 221 37.15 20.04 -17.65
C VAL A 221 37.80 20.54 -18.92
N ASP A 222 38.71 21.49 -18.76
CA ASP A 222 39.62 21.88 -19.83
C ASP A 222 40.53 20.68 -20.16
N PHE A 223 40.48 20.21 -21.41
CA PHE A 223 41.04 18.92 -21.83
C PHE A 223 42.30 19.12 -22.70
N SER A 224 43.32 19.72 -22.11
CA SER A 224 44.63 19.86 -22.74
C SER A 224 45.38 18.52 -22.78
N GLU A 225 45.37 17.90 -23.96
CA GLU A 225 46.30 16.89 -24.47
C GLU A 225 46.29 15.44 -23.93
N ASN A 226 46.33 14.52 -24.92
CA ASN A 226 47.11 13.27 -24.93
C ASN A 226 46.85 12.21 -23.83
N PHE A 227 45.83 11.36 -24.02
CA PHE A 227 46.04 9.90 -23.93
C PHE A 227 45.20 9.10 -24.95
N TYR A 228 45.87 8.14 -25.58
CA TYR A 228 45.56 7.44 -26.84
C TYR A 228 44.12 6.96 -27.12
N HIS A 229 43.69 7.28 -28.33
CA HIS A 229 42.49 6.86 -29.06
C HIS A 229 41.92 5.45 -28.80
N LEU A 230 40.62 5.41 -28.52
CA LEU A 230 39.68 4.57 -29.28
C LEU A 230 38.43 5.41 -29.59
N PRO A 231 37.95 5.51 -30.85
CA PRO A 231 36.93 6.50 -31.21
C PRO A 231 35.53 6.07 -30.76
N VAL A 232 35.06 6.62 -29.63
CA VAL A 232 33.63 6.68 -29.31
C VAL A 232 32.98 7.67 -30.27
N THR A 233 32.54 7.16 -31.42
CA THR A 233 31.69 7.92 -32.34
C THR A 233 30.40 8.34 -31.62
N LEU A 234 29.94 9.57 -31.91
CA LEU A 234 28.82 10.21 -31.24
C LEU A 234 27.50 9.46 -31.46
N ALA A 235 27.20 8.49 -30.59
CA ALA A 235 25.91 7.81 -30.54
C ALA A 235 24.90 8.68 -29.76
N PRO A 236 23.83 9.21 -30.39
CA PRO A 236 22.90 10.16 -29.75
C PRO A 236 21.85 9.44 -28.88
N LEU A 237 22.26 8.45 -28.07
CA LEU A 237 21.38 7.48 -27.42
C LEU A 237 21.81 7.12 -25.99
N VAL A 238 21.88 8.12 -25.10
CA VAL A 238 21.81 7.90 -23.64
C VAL A 238 20.64 8.71 -23.06
N GLN A 239 19.42 8.26 -23.36
CA GLN A 239 18.22 8.71 -22.66
C GLN A 239 18.20 8.12 -21.24
N LYS A 240 18.90 8.76 -20.30
CA LYS A 240 18.74 8.47 -18.88
C LYS A 240 17.57 9.27 -18.31
N GLU A 241 16.82 8.64 -17.40
CA GLU A 241 15.82 9.31 -16.56
C GLU A 241 16.48 10.08 -15.42
N GLU A 242 15.71 10.99 -14.82
CA GLU A 242 16.25 12.33 -14.63
C GLU A 242 15.26 13.24 -13.75
N PHE A 243 15.71 14.11 -12.77
CA PHE A 243 15.00 15.06 -11.80
C PHE A 243 15.76 16.41 -11.34
N GLN A 244 15.27 17.36 -10.50
CA GLN A 244 16.10 18.53 -10.03
C GLN A 244 16.03 18.83 -8.53
N HIS A 245 17.18 18.95 -7.86
CA HIS A 245 17.26 19.36 -6.45
C HIS A 245 17.21 20.88 -6.30
N THR A 246 16.12 21.39 -5.71
CA THR A 246 16.13 22.64 -4.95
C THR A 246 16.68 22.34 -3.54
N PRO A 247 17.07 23.33 -2.71
CA PRO A 247 17.62 23.07 -1.37
C PRO A 247 16.69 22.30 -0.42
N TYR A 248 15.40 22.13 -0.74
CA TYR A 248 14.43 21.40 0.10
C TYR A 248 13.54 20.39 -0.65
N THR A 249 13.49 20.41 -1.98
CA THR A 249 12.65 19.49 -2.77
C THR A 249 13.32 19.02 -4.07
N THR A 250 13.11 17.74 -4.40
CA THR A 250 13.46 17.19 -5.71
C THR A 250 12.25 17.31 -6.67
N ASN A 251 12.34 18.18 -7.67
CA ASN A 251 11.29 18.41 -8.66
C ASN A 251 11.42 17.47 -9.86
N ALA A 252 10.30 16.91 -10.32
CA ALA A 252 10.23 16.00 -11.46
C ALA A 252 9.58 16.70 -12.67
N TYR A 253 10.40 17.07 -13.66
CA TYR A 253 9.91 17.55 -14.95
C TYR A 253 9.63 16.38 -15.88
N VAL A 254 8.81 16.57 -16.91
CA VAL A 254 8.49 15.53 -17.90
C VAL A 254 9.23 15.83 -19.21
N THR A 255 9.68 14.78 -19.89
CA THR A 255 10.28 14.84 -21.24
C THR A 255 9.66 13.80 -22.17
N VAL A 256 9.85 13.99 -23.48
CA VAL A 256 9.41 13.08 -24.53
C VAL A 256 10.22 11.78 -24.48
N GLY A 257 9.55 10.63 -24.39
CA GLY A 257 10.16 9.30 -24.32
C GLY A 257 10.37 8.64 -25.70
N PRO A 258 11.08 7.51 -25.76
CA PRO A 258 11.43 6.85 -27.03
C PRO A 258 10.22 6.39 -27.86
N LEU A 259 9.11 6.03 -27.23
CA LEU A 259 7.91 5.57 -27.93
C LEU A 259 6.93 6.70 -28.33
N ALA A 260 7.25 7.96 -28.00
CA ALA A 260 6.44 9.13 -28.37
C ALA A 260 6.13 9.23 -29.86
N LYS A 261 7.14 9.00 -30.72
CA LYS A 261 6.96 8.99 -32.17
C LYS A 261 5.96 7.94 -32.63
N GLN A 262 5.79 6.81 -31.92
CA GLN A 262 4.82 5.79 -32.29
C GLN A 262 3.38 6.22 -31.98
N VAL A 263 3.16 6.93 -30.87
CA VAL A 263 1.84 7.49 -30.51
C VAL A 263 1.43 8.61 -31.47
N LEU A 264 2.35 9.54 -31.78
CA LEU A 264 2.11 10.63 -32.74
C LEU A 264 1.69 10.12 -34.12
N HIS A 265 2.35 9.08 -34.64
CA HIS A 265 2.01 8.47 -35.93
C HIS A 265 0.86 7.45 -35.85
N GLY A 266 0.14 7.35 -34.73
CA GLY A 266 -0.97 6.40 -34.53
C GLY A 266 -0.58 4.92 -34.52
N LYS A 267 0.72 4.59 -34.45
CA LYS A 267 1.24 3.21 -34.45
C LYS A 267 1.16 2.53 -33.08
N LYS A 268 1.03 3.31 -32.00
CA LYS A 268 0.74 2.82 -30.64
C LYS A 268 -0.54 3.50 -30.15
N ALA A 269 -1.63 2.73 -30.02
CA ALA A 269 -2.84 3.18 -29.36
C ALA A 269 -2.61 3.29 -27.83
N VAL A 270 -3.33 4.19 -27.17
CA VAL A 270 -3.27 4.39 -25.73
C VAL A 270 -4.69 4.30 -25.16
N LYS A 271 -4.88 3.47 -24.14
CA LYS A 271 -6.17 3.19 -23.53
C LYS A 271 -6.11 3.38 -22.01
N LEU A 272 -7.25 3.68 -21.39
CA LEU A 272 -7.42 3.70 -19.93
C LEU A 272 -8.56 2.78 -19.49
N GLU A 273 -8.39 2.08 -18.37
CA GLU A 273 -9.46 1.31 -17.72
C GLU A 273 -10.38 2.26 -16.95
N VAL A 274 -11.59 2.52 -17.46
CA VAL A 274 -12.59 3.38 -16.80
C VAL A 274 -13.78 2.58 -16.32
N ARG A 275 -14.38 2.95 -15.18
CA ARG A 275 -15.54 2.25 -14.61
C ARG A 275 -16.78 2.45 -15.49
N SER A 276 -17.41 1.35 -15.91
CA SER A 276 -18.70 1.35 -16.60
C SER A 276 -19.76 2.02 -15.71
N GLY A 277 -20.56 2.93 -16.30
CA GLY A 277 -21.46 3.78 -15.53
C GLY A 277 -22.70 3.06 -14.99
N GLN A 278 -22.74 2.80 -13.69
CA GLN A 278 -23.99 2.77 -12.93
C GLN A 278 -23.97 3.81 -11.81
N LYS A 279 -25.15 4.37 -11.50
CA LYS A 279 -25.33 5.38 -10.45
C LYS A 279 -24.97 4.79 -9.08
N SER A 280 -24.63 5.67 -8.14
CA SER A 280 -24.31 5.34 -6.76
C SER A 280 -25.47 4.66 -6.04
N SER A 281 -25.53 3.34 -6.07
CA SER A 281 -26.26 2.57 -5.08
C SER A 281 -25.31 2.23 -3.94
N LEU A 282 -25.49 2.89 -2.79
CA LEU A 282 -24.86 2.51 -1.52
C LEU A 282 -25.55 1.26 -0.96
N THR A 283 -25.58 0.17 -1.74
CA THR A 283 -25.98 -1.15 -1.25
C THR A 283 -24.99 -1.56 -0.17
N ASN A 284 -25.48 -1.60 1.07
CA ASN A 284 -24.72 -2.01 2.25
C ASN A 284 -23.76 -3.16 1.92
N LEU A 285 -22.46 -2.96 2.16
CA LEU A 285 -21.58 -4.10 2.41
C LEU A 285 -22.07 -4.75 3.71
N LYS A 286 -22.96 -5.74 3.56
CA LYS A 286 -23.14 -6.78 4.56
C LYS A 286 -21.83 -7.58 4.58
N SER A 287 -20.82 -7.03 5.26
CA SER A 287 -19.69 -7.81 5.76
C SER A 287 -20.28 -9.06 6.40
N ASN A 288 -19.96 -10.24 5.86
CA ASN A 288 -20.55 -11.48 6.35
C ASN A 288 -19.92 -11.79 7.72
N LYS A 289 -20.53 -11.19 8.76
CA LYS A 289 -19.96 -11.01 10.08
C LYS A 289 -19.94 -12.34 10.82
N ARG A 290 -18.97 -13.18 10.47
CA ARG A 290 -18.70 -14.43 11.18
C ARG A 290 -18.59 -14.13 12.67
N SER A 291 -19.25 -15.01 13.42
CA SER A 291 -19.71 -14.78 14.79
C SER A 291 -18.67 -14.18 15.73
N ARG A 292 -19.22 -13.45 16.71
CA ARG A 292 -18.68 -13.28 18.07
C ARG A 292 -17.69 -14.38 18.42
N SER A 293 -16.49 -14.00 18.86
CA SER A 293 -15.65 -14.85 19.69
C SER A 293 -16.48 -15.39 20.85
N SER A 294 -16.35 -16.68 21.15
CA SER A 294 -17.01 -17.32 22.29
C SER A 294 -16.59 -16.67 23.61
N GLY A 295 -17.43 -16.78 24.64
CA GLY A 295 -17.08 -16.28 25.99
C GLY A 295 -15.83 -16.97 26.55
N LEU A 296 -15.57 -18.21 26.11
CA LEU A 296 -14.39 -18.99 26.46
C LEU A 296 -13.12 -18.49 25.77
N GLU A 297 -13.17 -18.05 24.51
CA GLU A 297 -12.02 -17.38 23.85
C GLU A 297 -11.58 -16.12 24.59
N PHE A 298 -12.53 -15.32 25.08
CA PHE A 298 -12.23 -14.10 25.82
C PHE A 298 -11.54 -14.41 27.15
N LYS A 299 -12.10 -15.33 27.94
CA LYS A 299 -11.52 -15.83 29.20
C LYS A 299 -10.11 -16.43 29.00
N LEU A 300 -9.92 -17.27 27.97
CA LEU A 300 -8.61 -17.83 27.62
C LEU A 300 -7.61 -16.75 27.14
N ASP A 301 -8.07 -15.65 26.53
CA ASP A 301 -7.22 -14.51 26.18
C ASP A 301 -6.88 -13.61 27.39
N GLU A 302 -7.74 -13.52 28.40
CA GLU A 302 -7.39 -12.88 29.68
C GLU A 302 -6.38 -13.71 30.48
N LEU A 303 -6.63 -15.01 30.67
CA LEU A 303 -5.68 -15.94 31.28
C LEU A 303 -4.33 -15.91 30.56
N ARG A 304 -4.33 -15.88 29.22
CA ARG A 304 -3.10 -15.73 28.41
C ARG A 304 -2.28 -14.50 28.78
N LYS A 305 -2.92 -13.36 29.08
CA LYS A 305 -2.24 -12.11 29.47
C LYS A 305 -1.73 -12.19 30.90
N GLU A 306 -2.49 -12.78 31.82
CA GLU A 306 -2.08 -12.99 33.21
C GLU A 306 -0.84 -13.89 33.29
N LEU A 307 -0.90 -15.08 32.69
CA LEU A 307 0.21 -16.04 32.65
C LEU A 307 1.48 -15.42 32.05
N ALA A 308 1.34 -14.62 31.00
CA ALA A 308 2.45 -13.91 30.37
C ALA A 308 3.09 -12.84 31.27
N SER A 309 2.27 -12.16 32.09
CA SER A 309 2.76 -11.21 33.09
C SER A 309 3.45 -11.87 34.28
N LEU A 310 2.99 -13.06 34.68
CA LEU A 310 3.56 -13.84 35.79
C LEU A 310 4.89 -14.50 35.41
N ASP A 311 5.02 -15.02 34.19
CA ASP A 311 6.26 -15.68 33.71
C ASP A 311 7.31 -14.66 33.24
N GLY A 312 7.71 -13.75 34.12
CA GLY A 312 8.78 -12.77 33.87
C GLY A 312 8.49 -11.72 32.79
N GLY A 313 7.24 -11.58 32.35
CA GLY A 313 6.85 -10.60 31.33
C GLY A 313 7.11 -11.03 29.88
N ILE A 314 7.11 -12.34 29.59
CA ILE A 314 7.09 -12.85 28.21
C ILE A 314 5.86 -12.35 27.43
N PHE A 315 5.90 -12.42 26.10
CA PHE A 315 4.77 -11.95 25.29
C PHE A 315 3.56 -12.90 25.38
N PRO A 316 2.31 -12.39 25.42
CA PRO A 316 1.10 -13.21 25.48
C PRO A 316 1.02 -14.31 24.41
N HIS A 317 1.41 -14.01 23.17
CA HIS A 317 1.41 -14.98 22.07
C HIS A 317 2.42 -16.12 22.24
N SER A 318 3.46 -15.93 23.08
CA SER A 318 4.43 -16.97 23.43
C SER A 318 3.80 -18.01 24.36
N VAL A 319 2.89 -17.61 25.25
CA VAL A 319 2.09 -18.50 26.09
C VAL A 319 1.09 -19.30 25.24
N LEU A 320 0.15 -18.64 24.56
CA LEU A 320 -0.80 -19.29 23.63
C LEU A 320 -0.97 -18.46 22.35
N SER A 321 -0.91 -19.08 21.18
CA SER A 321 -1.32 -18.40 19.95
C SER A 321 -2.85 -18.21 19.93
N THR A 322 -3.34 -17.21 19.19
CA THR A 322 -4.80 -16.99 19.07
C THR A 322 -5.49 -18.16 18.36
N GLN A 323 -4.77 -18.87 17.47
CA GLN A 323 -5.24 -20.13 16.88
C GLN A 323 -5.34 -21.25 17.93
N GLN A 324 -4.38 -21.35 18.86
CA GLN A 324 -4.45 -22.30 19.97
C GLN A 324 -5.66 -22.02 20.86
N ILE A 325 -5.97 -20.75 21.17
CA ILE A 325 -7.18 -20.37 21.91
C ILE A 325 -8.46 -20.81 21.17
N SER A 326 -8.59 -20.53 19.86
CA SER A 326 -9.74 -20.97 19.05
C SER A 326 -9.93 -22.49 19.12
N VAL A 327 -8.85 -23.27 18.91
CA VAL A 327 -8.89 -24.74 18.94
C VAL A 327 -9.25 -25.27 20.33
N LEU A 328 -8.77 -24.64 21.41
CA LEU A 328 -9.13 -25.01 22.78
C LEU A 328 -10.60 -24.70 23.10
N SER A 329 -11.11 -23.56 22.65
CA SER A 329 -12.53 -23.18 22.83
C SER A 329 -13.50 -24.07 22.04
N GLU A 330 -13.07 -24.56 20.86
CA GLU A 330 -13.82 -25.51 20.04
C GLU A 330 -13.79 -26.94 20.59
N LYS A 331 -12.65 -27.40 21.11
CA LYS A 331 -12.44 -28.82 21.47
C LYS A 331 -12.52 -29.14 22.96
N LYS A 332 -12.36 -28.16 23.85
CA LYS A 332 -12.47 -28.29 25.32
C LYS A 332 -11.82 -29.57 25.88
N PRO A 333 -10.48 -29.72 25.83
CA PRO A 333 -9.80 -30.87 26.42
C PRO A 333 -10.12 -30.97 27.92
N GLU A 334 -10.47 -32.19 28.36
CA GLU A 334 -10.71 -32.47 29.78
C GLU A 334 -9.43 -33.03 30.45
N SER A 335 -8.55 -33.61 29.64
CA SER A 335 -7.31 -34.30 30.04
C SER A 335 -6.03 -33.55 29.66
N MET A 336 -4.95 -33.87 30.37
CA MET A 336 -3.63 -33.29 30.14
C MET A 336 -3.00 -33.76 28.82
N GLU A 337 -3.23 -35.01 28.41
CA GLU A 337 -2.71 -35.59 27.16
C GLU A 337 -3.31 -34.94 25.90
N GLU A 338 -4.62 -34.64 25.93
CA GLU A 338 -5.29 -33.91 24.83
C GLU A 338 -4.77 -32.48 24.72
N LEU A 339 -4.51 -31.83 25.85
CA LEU A 339 -3.93 -30.50 25.90
C LEU A 339 -2.48 -30.49 25.40
N GLU A 340 -1.63 -31.45 25.81
CA GLU A 340 -0.28 -31.65 25.24
C GLU A 340 -0.30 -31.74 23.72
N LYS A 341 -1.27 -32.48 23.16
CA LYS A 341 -1.44 -32.66 21.70
C LYS A 341 -1.88 -31.40 20.96
N MET A 342 -2.42 -30.40 21.66
CA MET A 342 -2.91 -29.14 21.07
C MET A 342 -2.00 -27.93 21.30
N ILE A 343 -1.33 -27.84 22.46
CA ILE A 343 -0.42 -26.73 22.78
C ILE A 343 1.06 -27.09 22.77
N GLY A 344 1.41 -28.38 22.77
CA GLY A 344 2.77 -28.89 22.79
C GLY A 344 3.31 -29.05 24.22
N LYS A 345 4.00 -30.17 24.47
CA LYS A 345 4.41 -30.65 25.79
C LYS A 345 4.94 -29.57 26.74
N VAL A 346 5.97 -28.81 26.35
CA VAL A 346 6.60 -27.77 27.20
C VAL A 346 5.62 -26.67 27.65
N LYS A 347 4.61 -26.34 26.83
CA LYS A 347 3.55 -25.37 27.21
C LYS A 347 2.50 -26.01 28.12
N ALA A 348 2.19 -27.27 27.87
CA ALA A 348 1.26 -28.06 28.66
C ALA A 348 1.81 -28.33 30.07
N GLU A 349 3.07 -28.72 30.20
CA GLU A 349 3.76 -28.90 31.50
C GLU A 349 3.82 -27.60 32.33
N LYS A 350 3.87 -26.43 31.67
CA LYS A 350 4.05 -25.13 32.35
C LYS A 350 2.75 -24.37 32.64
N TYR A 351 1.71 -24.55 31.81
CA TYR A 351 0.46 -23.77 31.89
C TYR A 351 -0.80 -24.64 31.93
N GLY A 352 -0.66 -25.96 31.82
CA GLY A 352 -1.75 -26.90 31.57
C GLY A 352 -2.86 -26.88 32.60
N GLU A 353 -2.51 -26.99 33.88
CA GLU A 353 -3.45 -27.01 35.01
C GLU A 353 -4.37 -25.79 34.97
N LYS A 354 -3.80 -24.57 34.96
CA LYS A 354 -4.55 -23.32 34.90
C LYS A 354 -5.42 -23.18 33.65
N ILE A 355 -4.99 -23.71 32.50
CA ILE A 355 -5.80 -23.72 31.27
C ILE A 355 -6.97 -24.70 31.40
N LEU A 356 -6.77 -25.88 31.97
CA LEU A 356 -7.83 -26.86 32.21
C LEU A 356 -8.84 -26.35 33.26
N ASP A 357 -8.37 -25.69 34.31
CA ASP A 357 -9.24 -25.12 35.36
C ASP A 357 -10.13 -23.98 34.84
N GLU A 358 -9.59 -23.13 33.96
CA GLU A 358 -10.36 -22.05 33.31
C GLU A 358 -11.37 -22.61 32.28
N ILE A 359 -11.06 -23.74 31.62
CA ILE A 359 -12.01 -24.46 30.75
C ILE A 359 -13.09 -25.17 31.58
N LYS A 360 -12.75 -25.76 32.73
CA LYS A 360 -13.66 -26.49 33.63
C LYS A 360 -14.57 -25.58 34.44
N SER A 361 -14.11 -24.38 34.80
CA SER A 361 -14.92 -23.34 35.46
C SER A 361 -15.80 -22.53 34.50
N TYR A 362 -15.73 -22.78 33.19
CA TYR A 362 -16.58 -22.13 32.20
C TYR A 362 -17.96 -22.81 32.08
N GLU A 363 -18.89 -22.43 32.95
CA GLU A 363 -20.31 -22.69 32.72
C GLU A 363 -20.85 -21.83 31.56
N PRO A 364 -21.55 -22.41 30.57
CA PRO A 364 -22.18 -21.65 29.51
C PRO A 364 -23.47 -20.99 30.01
N LYS A 365 -23.37 -19.74 30.49
CA LYS A 365 -24.53 -18.88 30.79
C LYS A 365 -25.43 -18.72 29.55
N ASN A 366 -26.50 -19.51 29.50
CA ASN A 366 -27.63 -19.36 28.57
C ASN A 366 -28.58 -18.26 29.06
N GLU A 367 -28.03 -17.07 29.34
CA GLU A 367 -28.81 -15.88 29.66
C GLU A 367 -29.13 -15.13 28.36
N ILE A 368 -30.32 -15.40 27.84
CA ILE A 368 -30.96 -14.54 26.84
C ILE A 368 -31.57 -13.35 27.60
N GLU A 369 -30.73 -12.44 28.06
CA GLU A 369 -31.17 -11.13 28.57
C GLU A 369 -31.18 -10.12 27.42
N GLU A 370 -32.39 -9.78 26.94
CA GLU A 370 -32.63 -8.61 26.09
C GLU A 370 -32.59 -7.32 26.93
N GLU A 371 -31.40 -6.96 27.42
CA GLU A 371 -31.15 -5.67 28.08
C GLU A 371 -30.97 -4.54 27.02
N PRO A 372 -31.31 -3.28 27.38
CA PRO A 372 -32.12 -2.46 26.49
C PRO A 372 -31.38 -1.77 25.34
N SER A 373 -32.17 -1.29 24.38
CA SER A 373 -31.74 -0.55 23.19
C SER A 373 -31.11 0.82 23.52
N VAL A 374 -29.87 0.80 24.01
CA VAL A 374 -29.00 1.99 24.06
C VAL A 374 -28.91 2.54 22.64
N LYS A 375 -29.57 3.69 22.43
CA LYS A 375 -29.62 4.39 21.15
C LYS A 375 -28.19 4.72 20.71
N LYS A 376 -27.63 3.87 19.84
CA LYS A 376 -26.42 4.21 19.09
C LYS A 376 -26.78 5.34 18.14
N ASN A 377 -26.63 6.58 18.64
CA ASN A 377 -26.59 7.77 17.81
C ASN A 377 -25.67 7.47 16.64
N LYS A 378 -26.22 7.55 15.43
CA LYS A 378 -25.45 7.44 14.19
C LYS A 378 -24.50 8.65 14.15
N LYS A 379 -23.32 8.53 14.77
CA LYS A 379 -22.19 9.39 14.42
C LYS A 379 -22.03 9.21 12.90
N PRO A 380 -22.09 10.29 12.11
CA PRO A 380 -22.09 10.17 10.66
C PRO A 380 -20.81 9.49 10.18
N LEU A 381 -20.84 8.93 8.97
CA LEU A 381 -19.59 8.65 8.27
C LEU A 381 -18.84 9.97 8.14
N VAL A 382 -17.68 10.08 8.77
CA VAL A 382 -16.79 11.22 8.59
C VAL A 382 -16.22 11.10 7.19
N VAL A 383 -16.83 11.80 6.24
CA VAL A 383 -16.26 12.00 4.91
C VAL A 383 -14.98 12.79 5.12
N ILE A 384 -13.85 12.23 4.67
CA ILE A 384 -12.58 12.95 4.66
C ILE A 384 -12.58 13.80 3.38
N GLU A 385 -13.21 14.97 3.46
CA GLU A 385 -13.00 16.01 2.46
C GLU A 385 -11.62 16.62 2.71
N SER A 386 -10.73 16.51 1.73
CA SER A 386 -9.39 17.07 1.80
C SER A 386 -9.45 18.58 1.55
N SER A 387 -9.52 19.36 2.63
CA SER A 387 -9.24 20.80 2.57
C SER A 387 -7.75 21.01 2.25
N GLU A 388 -7.46 21.32 0.98
CA GLU A 388 -6.25 22.04 0.61
C GLU A 388 -6.42 23.49 1.08
N ASP A 389 -5.80 23.89 2.20
CA ASP A 389 -5.47 25.30 2.53
C ASP A 389 -4.57 25.37 3.79
N GLU A 390 -3.59 26.29 3.76
CA GLU A 390 -2.68 26.76 4.83
C GLU A 390 -1.84 25.73 5.64
N ALA A 391 -0.52 25.89 5.83
CA ALA A 391 0.44 26.89 5.32
C ALA A 391 1.87 26.28 5.23
#